data_AF-A0A2R6LKD7-F1
#
_entry.id   AF-A0A2R6LKD7-F1
#
_cell.length_a   1.000
_cell.length_b   1.000
_cell.length_c   1.000
_cell.angle_alpha   90.00
_cell.angle_beta   90.00
_cell.angle_gamma   90.00
#
_symmetry.space_group_name_H-M   'P 1'
#
loop_
_entity.id
_entity.type
_entity.pdbx_description
1 polymer ?
#
loop_
_entity_poly.entity_id
_entity_poly.type
_entity_poly.pdbx_seq_one_letter_code
_entity_poly.pdbx_strand_id
1 'polypeptide(L)'
;MSDERAKLLYRTLSELQDTDLGEEHKVVWLQRKIEEHADNTGDDSLVDALRFYIITIRDDQGDIFVFNEEPDATIYPPREISNAHVDVLSSRSFSEIGFSQPDDWRHIQPVTSQKNIVSNILGGSYAGDTVSFTEGTDGAMANEPSEWLSFAMLAGKQINRGWLLDQYVTRLAQQRERDDENRLPRNHVLTQFAQLNALAKAGLLTDSDGRETGRRTTNMDNSITTDGVSNSLDGFPGIEELITEGIPSLTEIREYQLREFLAERAELNGDDEESEQRRGAFLIGVLLGQLSTHQRKDRRMNRTFANRYQAEDITRGQLQKVMTELLSKDSIYEAEHEYSHDGSCFPETSGRLSDLAGTPPTEWSLSLPDVRFHFALGVTYGLQMRNQAFELRGMIEDKLVDKPKQTGDA
;
A
#
# COMPACT_ATOMS: atom_id res chain seq x y z
N MET A 1 36.33 -17.87 -11.62
CA MET A 1 35.71 -17.01 -12.66
C MET A 1 36.44 -17.25 -13.97
N SER A 2 35.74 -17.29 -15.10
CA SER A 2 36.41 -17.20 -16.40
C SER A 2 37.07 -15.82 -16.53
N ASP A 3 38.21 -15.76 -17.22
CA ASP A 3 38.99 -14.53 -17.45
C ASP A 3 38.14 -13.40 -18.07
N GLU A 4 37.12 -13.77 -18.85
CA GLU A 4 36.18 -12.82 -19.48
C GLU A 4 35.19 -12.18 -18.50
N ARG A 5 34.65 -12.92 -17.53
CA ARG A 5 33.72 -12.37 -16.52
C ARG A 5 34.40 -11.32 -15.64
N ALA A 6 35.63 -11.61 -15.23
CA ALA A 6 36.43 -10.68 -14.44
C ALA A 6 36.74 -9.41 -15.25
N LYS A 7 37.14 -9.54 -16.53
CA LYS A 7 37.39 -8.40 -17.41
C LYS A 7 36.14 -7.53 -17.61
N LEU A 8 34.97 -8.14 -17.81
CA LEU A 8 33.71 -7.42 -17.91
C LEU A 8 33.45 -6.61 -16.64
N LEU A 9 33.50 -7.27 -15.47
CA LEU A 9 33.26 -6.60 -14.18
C LEU A 9 34.23 -5.42 -13.95
N TYR A 10 35.54 -5.62 -14.15
CA TYR A 10 36.53 -4.55 -13.94
C TYR A 10 36.36 -3.39 -14.91
N ARG A 11 36.03 -3.68 -16.18
CA ARG A 11 35.73 -2.64 -17.16
C ARG A 11 34.51 -1.83 -16.73
N THR A 12 33.42 -2.50 -16.37
CA THR A 12 32.18 -1.82 -15.95
C THR A 12 32.40 -1.00 -14.68
N LEU A 13 33.17 -1.51 -13.71
CA LEU A 13 33.56 -0.75 -12.51
C LEU A 13 34.43 0.47 -12.83
N SER A 14 35.30 0.39 -13.84
CA SER A 14 36.09 1.54 -14.30
C SER A 14 35.19 2.60 -14.94
N GLU A 15 34.25 2.18 -15.80
CA GLU A 15 33.28 3.10 -16.43
C GLU A 15 32.38 3.77 -15.37
N LEU A 16 32.00 3.05 -14.31
CA LEU A 16 31.22 3.58 -13.19
C LEU A 16 31.92 4.74 -12.46
N GLN A 17 33.26 4.73 -12.36
CA GLN A 17 34.01 5.78 -11.65
C GLN A 17 33.91 7.14 -12.34
N ASP A 18 33.81 7.14 -13.67
CA ASP A 18 33.79 8.35 -14.49
C ASP A 18 32.37 8.78 -14.89
N THR A 19 31.35 8.02 -14.50
CA THR A 19 29.95 8.28 -14.87
C THR A 19 29.25 9.16 -13.84
N ASP A 20 28.64 10.26 -14.28
CA ASP A 20 27.66 11.01 -13.50
C ASP A 20 26.30 10.28 -13.55
N LEU A 21 25.88 9.75 -12.40
CA LEU A 21 24.69 8.91 -12.28
C LEU A 21 23.42 9.71 -11.93
N GLY A 22 23.55 10.99 -11.59
CA GLY A 22 22.45 11.75 -10.98
C GLY A 22 21.87 10.99 -9.77
N GLU A 23 20.58 10.63 -9.88
CA GLU A 23 19.81 9.93 -8.83
C GLU A 23 19.89 8.38 -8.92
N GLU A 24 20.61 7.81 -9.90
CA GLU A 24 20.72 6.36 -10.04
C GLU A 24 21.71 5.75 -9.04
N HIS A 25 21.29 4.69 -8.33
CA HIS A 25 22.18 3.98 -7.43
C HIS A 25 23.25 3.18 -8.20
N LYS A 26 24.51 3.23 -7.74
CA LYS A 26 25.68 2.60 -8.38
C LYS A 26 25.49 1.11 -8.70
N VAL A 27 24.88 0.38 -7.78
CA VAL A 27 24.58 -1.06 -7.95
C VAL A 27 23.56 -1.31 -9.06
N VAL A 28 22.53 -0.45 -9.19
CA VAL A 28 21.53 -0.56 -10.28
C VAL A 28 22.20 -0.32 -11.63
N TRP A 29 23.05 0.70 -11.70
CA TRP A 29 23.80 0.99 -12.91
C TRP A 29 24.72 -0.19 -13.30
N LEU A 30 25.45 -0.74 -12.34
CA LEU A 30 26.36 -1.88 -12.55
C LEU A 30 25.60 -3.11 -13.07
N GLN A 31 24.48 -3.44 -12.42
CA GLN A 31 23.61 -4.54 -12.83
C GLN A 31 23.12 -4.33 -14.27
N ARG A 32 22.54 -3.17 -14.57
CA ARG A 32 22.00 -2.87 -15.90
C ARG A 32 23.06 -3.01 -16.98
N LYS A 33 24.30 -2.59 -16.73
CA LYS A 33 25.40 -2.75 -17.68
C LYS A 33 25.78 -4.20 -17.93
N ILE A 34 25.68 -5.05 -16.90
CA ILE A 34 25.93 -6.49 -17.03
C ILE A 34 24.78 -7.18 -17.76
N GLU A 35 23.53 -6.79 -17.48
CA GLU A 35 22.33 -7.26 -18.21
C GLU A 35 22.39 -6.86 -19.69
N GLU A 36 22.66 -5.60 -20.01
CA GLU A 36 22.86 -5.13 -21.38
C GLU A 36 23.95 -5.95 -22.10
N HIS A 37 25.03 -6.31 -21.41
CA HIS A 37 26.07 -7.14 -22.00
C HIS A 37 25.59 -8.57 -22.22
N ALA A 38 24.91 -9.16 -21.24
CA ALA A 38 24.34 -10.51 -21.33
C ALA A 38 23.34 -10.62 -22.49
N ASP A 39 22.44 -9.64 -22.65
CA ASP A 39 21.47 -9.58 -23.75
C ASP A 39 22.19 -9.52 -25.11
N ASN A 40 23.27 -8.75 -25.21
CA ASN A 40 24.03 -8.61 -26.45
C ASN A 40 24.84 -9.86 -26.81
N THR A 41 25.25 -10.66 -25.82
CA THR A 41 26.02 -11.90 -26.04
C THR A 41 25.18 -13.16 -26.03
N GLY A 42 23.95 -13.09 -25.50
CA GLY A 42 23.09 -14.24 -25.23
C GLY A 42 23.57 -15.11 -24.05
N ASP A 43 24.37 -14.56 -23.14
CA ASP A 43 24.88 -15.28 -21.96
C ASP A 43 24.25 -14.76 -20.65
N ASP A 44 23.01 -15.19 -20.38
CA ASP A 44 22.25 -14.85 -19.17
C ASP A 44 22.96 -15.28 -17.87
N SER A 45 23.89 -16.24 -17.95
CA SER A 45 24.65 -16.70 -16.79
C SER A 45 25.61 -15.65 -16.21
N LEU A 46 25.83 -14.53 -16.92
CA LEU A 46 26.57 -13.37 -16.44
C LEU A 46 25.79 -12.60 -15.37
N VAL A 47 24.48 -12.46 -15.56
CA VAL A 47 23.56 -11.80 -14.61
C VAL A 47 23.51 -12.60 -13.31
N ASP A 48 23.35 -13.92 -13.45
CA ASP A 48 23.33 -14.86 -12.33
C ASP A 48 24.68 -15.03 -11.64
N ALA A 49 25.78 -14.57 -12.22
CA ALA A 49 27.11 -14.64 -11.61
C ALA A 49 27.46 -13.41 -10.79
N LEU A 50 26.73 -12.29 -10.93
CA LEU A 50 27.00 -11.08 -10.17
C LEU A 50 26.55 -11.29 -8.71
N ARG A 51 27.49 -11.03 -7.79
CA ARG A 51 27.29 -11.17 -6.35
C ARG A 51 27.75 -9.93 -5.62
N PHE A 52 27.01 -9.60 -4.57
CA PHE A 52 27.25 -8.45 -3.71
C PHE A 52 27.48 -8.93 -2.29
N TYR A 53 28.45 -8.32 -1.64
CA TYR A 53 28.65 -8.47 -0.21
C TYR A 53 27.92 -7.31 0.48
N ILE A 54 26.87 -7.63 1.24
CA ILE A 54 26.08 -6.64 1.99
C ILE A 54 26.56 -6.66 3.44
N ILE A 55 26.87 -5.48 3.96
CA ILE A 55 27.18 -5.30 5.37
C ILE A 55 26.39 -4.11 5.91
N THR A 56 25.73 -4.31 7.04
CA THR A 56 25.11 -3.22 7.80
C THR A 56 26.06 -2.84 8.92
N ILE A 57 26.62 -1.63 8.83
CA ILE A 57 27.54 -1.08 9.82
C ILE A 57 26.95 0.16 10.47
N ARG A 58 27.26 0.35 11.74
CA ARG A 58 27.10 1.64 12.42
C ARG A 58 28.47 2.08 12.95
N ASP A 59 28.80 3.34 12.71
CA ASP A 59 29.96 3.99 13.29
C ASP A 59 29.46 4.84 14.47
N ASP A 60 29.79 4.40 15.69
CA ASP A 60 29.52 5.17 16.91
C ASP A 60 30.86 5.62 17.52
N GLN A 61 31.17 6.90 17.33
CA GLN A 61 32.37 7.54 17.88
C GLN A 61 33.70 6.83 17.55
N GLY A 62 33.79 6.17 16.39
CA GLY A 62 34.99 5.48 15.91
C GLY A 62 35.00 3.96 16.16
N ASP A 63 34.00 3.43 16.88
CA ASP A 63 33.77 1.99 16.98
C ASP A 63 32.79 1.55 15.88
N ILE A 64 33.24 0.63 15.03
CA ILE A 64 32.44 0.06 13.94
C ILE A 64 31.74 -1.20 14.47
N PHE A 65 30.41 -1.14 14.53
CA PHE A 65 29.56 -2.28 14.86
C PHE A 65 28.97 -2.88 13.58
N VAL A 66 29.20 -4.18 13.37
CA VAL A 66 28.60 -4.95 12.28
C VAL A 66 27.38 -5.68 12.81
N PHE A 67 26.19 -5.35 12.29
CA PHE A 67 24.92 -5.92 12.75
C PHE A 67 24.48 -7.09 11.90
N ASN A 68 24.59 -6.94 10.59
CA ASN A 68 24.16 -7.92 9.62
C ASN A 68 25.18 -8.02 8.48
N GLU A 69 25.36 -9.24 7.99
CA GLU A 69 26.27 -9.56 6.90
C GLU A 69 25.61 -10.60 5.99
N GLU A 70 25.66 -10.36 4.68
CA GLU A 70 25.27 -11.33 3.67
C GLU A 70 26.35 -11.32 2.57
N PRO A 71 27.25 -12.32 2.55
CA PRO A 71 28.42 -12.29 1.67
C PRO A 71 28.14 -12.66 0.21
N ASP A 72 26.98 -13.25 -0.07
CA ASP A 72 26.64 -13.82 -1.39
C ASP A 72 25.25 -13.35 -1.87
N ALA A 73 24.97 -12.05 -1.74
CA ALA A 73 23.69 -11.48 -2.14
C ALA A 73 23.60 -11.25 -3.65
N THR A 74 22.37 -11.25 -4.15
CA THR A 74 22.05 -10.87 -5.54
C THR A 74 21.14 -9.65 -5.52
N ILE A 75 21.01 -8.96 -6.65
CA ILE A 75 20.02 -7.88 -6.78
C ILE A 75 18.59 -8.41 -7.01
N TYR A 76 18.42 -9.74 -7.11
CA TYR A 76 17.14 -10.35 -7.42
C TYR A 76 16.05 -9.97 -6.41
N PRO A 77 16.24 -10.05 -5.08
CA PRO A 77 15.16 -9.70 -4.16
C PRO A 77 14.72 -8.23 -4.27
N PRO A 78 15.61 -7.22 -4.32
CA PRO A 78 15.20 -5.84 -4.60
C PRO A 78 14.46 -5.64 -5.93
N ARG A 79 14.82 -6.39 -6.98
CA ARG A 79 14.11 -6.34 -8.28
C ARG A 79 12.69 -6.90 -8.17
N GLU A 80 12.53 -8.06 -7.53
CA GLU A 80 11.21 -8.67 -7.34
C GLU A 80 10.28 -7.79 -6.51
N ILE A 81 10.79 -7.20 -5.41
CA ILE A 81 10.03 -6.22 -4.61
C ILE A 81 9.65 -5.02 -5.48
N SER A 82 10.58 -4.51 -6.27
CA SER A 82 10.35 -3.36 -7.15
C SER A 82 9.30 -3.63 -8.23
N ASN A 83 9.39 -4.78 -8.90
CA ASN A 83 8.42 -5.21 -9.90
C ASN A 83 7.03 -5.30 -9.27
N ALA A 84 6.94 -6.00 -8.15
CA ALA A 84 5.70 -6.13 -7.40
C ALA A 84 5.13 -4.79 -6.93
N HIS A 85 5.98 -3.84 -6.52
CA HIS A 85 5.54 -2.51 -6.09
C HIS A 85 4.95 -1.70 -7.25
N VAL A 86 5.62 -1.68 -8.41
CA VAL A 86 5.10 -0.98 -9.59
C VAL A 86 3.82 -1.63 -10.11
N ASP A 87 3.70 -2.96 -10.02
CA ASP A 87 2.46 -3.67 -10.33
C ASP A 87 1.32 -3.25 -9.41
N VAL A 88 1.58 -3.05 -8.11
CA VAL A 88 0.59 -2.53 -7.15
C VAL A 88 0.19 -1.10 -7.50
N LEU A 89 1.16 -0.23 -7.84
CA LEU A 89 0.88 1.14 -8.27
C LEU A 89 0.11 1.24 -9.59
N SER A 90 0.25 0.21 -10.44
CA SER A 90 -0.47 0.09 -11.71
C SER A 90 -1.76 -0.71 -11.58
N SER A 91 -2.09 -1.21 -10.38
CA SER A 91 -3.31 -1.96 -10.11
C SER A 91 -4.49 -1.02 -9.84
N ARG A 92 -5.72 -1.57 -9.81
CA ARG A 92 -6.93 -0.81 -9.49
C ARG A 92 -6.89 -0.24 -8.07
N SER A 93 -6.02 -0.78 -7.21
CA SER A 93 -5.68 -0.22 -5.89
C SER A 93 -5.28 1.26 -5.95
N PHE A 94 -4.63 1.69 -7.03
CA PHE A 94 -4.18 3.07 -7.25
C PHE A 94 -4.86 3.68 -8.50
N SER A 95 -6.18 3.57 -8.55
CA SER A 95 -7.06 4.14 -9.60
C SER A 95 -8.26 4.88 -8.99
N GLU A 96 -9.22 5.28 -9.82
CA GLU A 96 -10.51 5.85 -9.38
C GLU A 96 -11.37 4.85 -8.59
N ILE A 97 -11.08 3.55 -8.62
CA ILE A 97 -11.71 2.55 -7.72
C ILE A 97 -11.08 2.55 -6.33
N GLY A 98 -9.81 2.94 -6.25
CA GLY A 98 -8.96 2.87 -5.06
C GLY A 98 -8.44 4.22 -4.61
N PHE A 99 -7.12 4.28 -4.45
CA PHE A 99 -6.41 5.45 -3.95
C PHE A 99 -5.88 6.31 -5.08
N SER A 100 -5.93 7.63 -4.88
CA SER A 100 -5.22 8.54 -5.78
C SER A 100 -3.74 8.56 -5.40
N GLN A 101 -2.88 8.62 -6.41
CA GLN A 101 -1.45 8.82 -6.22
C GLN A 101 -1.16 10.30 -5.95
N PRO A 102 -0.38 10.62 -4.90
CA PRO A 102 0.10 11.98 -4.68
C PRO A 102 1.19 12.35 -5.71
N ASP A 103 1.23 13.61 -6.12
CA ASP A 103 2.19 14.09 -7.12
C ASP A 103 3.64 14.15 -6.62
N ASP A 104 3.84 14.26 -5.30
CA ASP A 104 5.12 14.61 -4.68
C ASP A 104 5.58 13.61 -3.59
N TRP A 105 5.28 12.32 -3.78
CA TRP A 105 5.74 11.28 -2.86
C TRP A 105 6.54 10.20 -3.57
N ARG A 106 7.85 10.17 -3.33
CA ARG A 106 8.86 9.39 -4.08
C ARG A 106 8.58 7.90 -4.30
N HIS A 107 7.74 7.28 -3.46
CA HIS A 107 7.42 5.86 -3.54
C HIS A 107 6.12 5.55 -4.27
N ILE A 108 5.18 6.50 -4.35
CA ILE A 108 3.84 6.22 -4.88
C ILE A 108 3.34 7.31 -5.84
N GLN A 109 4.23 8.18 -6.30
CA GLN A 109 3.90 9.18 -7.33
C GLN A 109 3.75 8.52 -8.71
N PRO A 110 3.00 9.12 -9.65
CA PRO A 110 2.71 8.50 -10.96
C PRO A 110 3.93 8.13 -11.80
N VAL A 111 5.04 8.85 -11.63
CA VAL A 111 6.30 8.60 -12.37
C VAL A 111 7.22 7.59 -11.68
N THR A 112 6.77 6.95 -10.60
CA THR A 112 7.56 5.96 -9.88
C THR A 112 7.82 4.74 -10.76
N SER A 113 9.09 4.54 -11.11
CA SER A 113 9.52 3.38 -11.91
C SER A 113 10.19 2.30 -11.06
N GLN A 114 10.37 1.12 -11.64
CA GLN A 114 11.11 0.03 -11.01
C GLN A 114 12.52 0.49 -10.59
N LYS A 115 13.20 1.24 -11.45
CA LYS A 115 14.53 1.82 -11.16
C LYS A 115 14.52 2.69 -9.90
N ASN A 116 13.47 3.49 -9.69
CA ASN A 116 13.34 4.34 -8.51
C ASN A 116 13.22 3.48 -7.25
N ILE A 117 12.36 2.45 -7.27
CA ILE A 117 12.14 1.58 -6.11
C ILE A 117 13.39 0.77 -5.77
N VAL A 118 14.06 0.16 -6.75
CA VAL A 118 15.33 -0.54 -6.49
C VAL A 118 16.37 0.42 -5.88
N SER A 119 16.49 1.64 -6.39
CA SER A 119 17.40 2.64 -5.84
C SER A 119 17.03 3.04 -4.40
N ASN A 120 15.73 3.14 -4.09
CA ASN A 120 15.25 3.42 -2.74
C ASN A 120 15.47 2.26 -1.77
N ILE A 121 15.37 1.01 -2.23
CA ILE A 121 15.68 -0.19 -1.43
C ILE A 121 17.18 -0.21 -1.10
N LEU A 122 18.04 -0.01 -2.11
CA LEU A 122 19.49 0.01 -1.94
C LEU A 122 19.98 1.16 -1.07
N GLY A 123 19.36 2.33 -1.20
CA GLY A 123 19.65 3.50 -0.38
C GLY A 123 19.02 3.47 1.02
N GLY A 124 18.24 2.44 1.36
CA GLY A 124 17.56 2.28 2.66
C GLY A 124 16.34 3.19 2.86
N SER A 125 16.05 4.11 1.94
CA SER A 125 14.94 5.06 2.05
C SER A 125 13.58 4.39 1.99
N TYR A 126 13.47 3.25 1.29
CA TYR A 126 12.23 2.49 1.20
C TYR A 126 11.77 1.93 2.56
N ALA A 127 12.71 1.50 3.41
CA ALA A 127 12.42 1.11 4.78
C ALA A 127 12.31 2.32 5.72
N GLY A 128 13.25 3.27 5.62
CA GLY A 128 13.31 4.44 6.50
C GLY A 128 12.05 5.33 6.47
N ASP A 129 11.29 5.29 5.37
CA ASP A 129 10.03 6.02 5.27
C ASP A 129 8.83 5.25 5.80
N THR A 130 8.86 3.92 5.84
CA THR A 130 7.67 3.10 6.13
C THR A 130 7.64 2.56 7.55
N VAL A 131 8.79 2.26 8.15
CA VAL A 131 8.88 1.73 9.52
C VAL A 131 9.27 2.80 10.54
N SER A 132 9.01 2.49 11.80
CA SER A 132 9.36 3.36 12.92
C SER A 132 10.86 3.48 13.10
N PHE A 133 11.27 4.57 13.76
CA PHE A 133 12.66 4.79 14.14
C PHE A 133 12.84 5.00 15.63
N THR A 134 14.04 4.72 16.13
CA THR A 134 14.40 4.92 17.54
C THR A 134 14.80 6.38 17.78
N GLU A 135 14.18 7.06 18.76
CA GLU A 135 14.56 8.43 19.15
C GLU A 135 15.62 8.45 20.26
N GLY A 136 16.56 9.39 20.20
CA GLY A 136 17.51 9.70 21.30
C GLY A 136 18.89 9.00 21.22
N THR A 137 19.71 9.22 22.25
CA THR A 137 21.10 8.71 22.37
C THR A 137 21.18 7.20 22.64
N ASP A 138 20.07 6.57 23.04
CA ASP A 138 19.98 5.11 23.20
C ASP A 138 19.90 4.37 21.84
N GLY A 139 19.75 5.12 20.74
CA GLY A 139 19.74 4.60 19.38
C GLY A 139 21.07 4.03 18.91
N ALA A 140 22.20 4.38 19.54
CA ALA A 140 23.53 3.90 19.14
C ALA A 140 23.68 2.37 19.24
N MET A 141 23.00 1.75 20.20
CA MET A 141 23.08 0.29 20.46
C MET A 141 21.79 -0.48 20.11
N ALA A 142 20.74 0.21 19.67
CA ALA A 142 19.46 -0.41 19.32
C ALA A 142 19.46 -0.88 17.86
N ASN A 143 18.92 -2.09 17.61
CA ASN A 143 18.64 -2.56 16.26
C ASN A 143 17.54 -1.70 15.65
N GLU A 144 17.91 -0.86 14.71
CA GLU A 144 16.99 0.09 14.09
C GLU A 144 16.07 -0.65 13.09
N PRO A 145 14.73 -0.54 13.20
CA PRO A 145 13.81 -1.27 12.34
C PRO A 145 14.05 -1.03 10.84
N SER A 146 14.41 0.21 10.46
CA SER A 146 14.68 0.53 9.06
C SER A 146 15.97 -0.11 8.55
N GLU A 147 17.00 -0.24 9.40
CA GLU A 147 18.25 -0.93 9.04
C GLU A 147 17.99 -2.43 8.84
N TRP A 148 17.27 -3.05 9.78
CA TRP A 148 16.91 -4.46 9.67
C TRP A 148 16.05 -4.76 8.44
N LEU A 149 15.01 -3.95 8.19
CA LEU A 149 14.14 -4.16 7.04
C LEU A 149 14.91 -3.94 5.72
N SER A 150 15.78 -2.93 5.66
CA SER A 150 16.66 -2.73 4.50
C SER A 150 17.53 -3.95 4.25
N PHE A 151 18.19 -4.48 5.29
CA PHE A 151 18.98 -5.71 5.18
C PHE A 151 18.12 -6.90 4.73
N ALA A 152 16.94 -7.10 5.33
CA ALA A 152 16.06 -8.22 4.99
C ALA A 152 15.62 -8.17 3.51
N MET A 153 15.29 -7.00 2.99
CA MET A 153 14.93 -6.80 1.58
C MET A 153 16.12 -7.02 0.64
N LEU A 154 17.32 -6.58 1.02
CA LEU A 154 18.52 -6.78 0.20
C LEU A 154 19.00 -8.23 0.19
N ALA A 155 18.91 -8.92 1.33
CA ALA A 155 19.35 -10.29 1.50
C ALA A 155 18.24 -11.34 1.22
N GLY A 156 17.03 -10.90 0.84
CA GLY A 156 15.89 -11.78 0.56
C GLY A 156 15.46 -12.62 1.78
N LYS A 157 15.53 -12.07 2.99
CA LYS A 157 15.09 -12.76 4.22
C LYS A 157 13.58 -12.67 4.37
N GLN A 158 12.98 -13.71 4.96
CA GLN A 158 11.57 -13.66 5.35
C GLN A 158 11.34 -12.59 6.44
N ILE A 159 10.29 -11.81 6.25
CA ILE A 159 9.87 -10.71 7.10
C ILE A 159 8.57 -11.11 7.81
N ASN A 160 8.58 -11.04 9.14
CA ASN A 160 7.39 -11.32 9.92
C ASN A 160 6.32 -10.23 9.68
N ARG A 161 5.14 -10.65 9.22
CA ARG A 161 4.03 -9.76 8.89
C ARG A 161 3.52 -8.99 10.11
N GLY A 162 3.38 -9.67 11.26
CA GLY A 162 2.93 -9.05 12.50
C GLY A 162 3.86 -7.94 12.98
N TRP A 163 5.17 -8.19 12.96
CA TRP A 163 6.21 -7.21 13.25
C TRP A 163 6.15 -6.04 12.28
N LEU A 164 6.04 -6.29 10.97
CA LEU A 164 6.00 -5.22 9.97
C LEU A 164 4.79 -4.30 10.18
N LEU A 165 3.62 -4.86 10.44
CA LEU A 165 2.41 -4.08 10.74
C LEU A 165 2.54 -3.27 12.03
N ASP A 166 3.21 -3.82 13.06
CA ASP A 166 3.52 -3.08 14.29
C ASP A 166 4.44 -1.88 14.02
N GLN A 167 5.48 -2.07 13.21
CA GLN A 167 6.37 -0.98 12.81
C GLN A 167 5.66 0.07 11.96
N TYR A 168 4.74 -0.34 11.08
CA TYR A 168 3.93 0.59 10.29
C TYR A 168 3.05 1.45 11.17
N VAL A 169 2.30 0.84 12.08
CA VAL A 169 1.41 1.58 13.00
C VAL A 169 2.22 2.51 13.91
N THR A 170 3.37 2.06 14.40
CA THR A 170 4.29 2.89 15.20
C THR A 170 4.81 4.08 14.38
N ARG A 171 5.15 3.86 13.11
CA ARG A 171 5.54 4.96 12.20
C ARG A 171 4.42 5.97 12.00
N LEU A 172 3.17 5.53 11.88
CA LEU A 172 2.02 6.43 11.75
C LEU A 172 1.89 7.33 12.99
N ALA A 173 2.07 6.77 14.19
CA ALA A 173 2.08 7.53 15.45
C ALA A 173 3.19 8.61 15.46
N GLN A 174 4.42 8.23 15.10
CA GLN A 174 5.56 9.15 15.06
C GLN A 174 5.39 10.31 14.07
N GLN A 175 4.78 10.04 12.91
CA GLN A 175 4.53 11.08 11.91
C GLN A 175 3.44 12.04 12.37
N ARG A 176 2.42 11.52 13.04
CA ARG A 176 1.35 12.32 13.59
C ARG A 176 1.82 13.24 14.72
N GLU A 177 2.71 12.76 15.60
CA GLU A 177 3.31 13.60 16.66
C GLU A 177 4.08 14.80 16.10
N ARG A 178 4.53 14.73 14.85
CA ARG A 178 5.23 15.80 14.14
C ARG A 178 4.31 16.70 13.31
N ASP A 179 3.02 16.36 13.19
CA ASP A 179 2.02 17.15 12.49
C ASP A 179 1.25 18.04 13.47
N ASP A 180 1.40 19.36 13.33
CA ASP A 180 0.69 20.36 14.14
C ASP A 180 -0.84 20.21 14.07
N GLU A 181 -1.35 19.72 12.95
CA GLU A 181 -2.78 19.48 12.75
C GLU A 181 -3.23 18.06 13.13
N ASN A 182 -2.27 17.22 13.52
CA ASN A 182 -2.50 15.89 14.05
C ASN A 182 -3.35 15.01 13.10
N ARG A 183 -3.10 15.14 11.79
CA ARG A 183 -3.84 14.47 10.72
C ARG A 183 -3.25 13.07 10.50
N LEU A 184 -4.08 12.17 9.98
CA LEU A 184 -3.61 10.85 9.54
C LEU A 184 -2.59 11.03 8.40
N PRO A 185 -1.37 10.48 8.52
CA PRO A 185 -0.33 10.64 7.50
C PRO A 185 -0.60 9.74 6.30
N ARG A 186 -1.58 10.13 5.47
CA ARG A 186 -2.09 9.37 4.30
C ARG A 186 -0.99 8.78 3.42
N ASN A 187 0.02 9.57 3.04
CA ASN A 187 1.06 9.11 2.13
C ASN A 187 1.89 7.95 2.74
N HIS A 188 2.06 7.94 4.07
CA HIS A 188 2.69 6.83 4.78
C HIS A 188 1.79 5.59 4.72
N VAL A 189 0.49 5.70 5.02
CA VAL A 189 -0.46 4.57 4.93
C VAL A 189 -0.44 3.95 3.54
N LEU A 190 -0.48 4.78 2.48
CA LEU A 190 -0.47 4.31 1.10
C LEU A 190 0.87 3.67 0.69
N THR A 191 2.00 4.22 1.14
CA THR A 191 3.32 3.62 0.87
C THR A 191 3.49 2.30 1.60
N GLN A 192 3.07 2.24 2.87
CA GLN A 192 3.08 1.02 3.68
C GLN A 192 2.18 -0.05 3.06
N PHE A 193 0.99 0.35 2.58
CA PHE A 193 0.10 -0.52 1.83
C PHE A 193 0.77 -1.06 0.55
N ALA A 194 1.38 -0.21 -0.27
CA ALA A 194 2.07 -0.66 -1.47
C ALA A 194 3.30 -1.52 -1.18
N GLN A 195 4.05 -1.23 -0.11
CA GLN A 195 5.18 -2.05 0.34
C GLN A 195 4.74 -3.41 0.87
N LEU A 196 3.67 -3.46 1.67
CA LEU A 196 3.12 -4.71 2.21
C LEU A 196 2.74 -5.68 1.09
N ASN A 197 2.02 -5.18 0.07
CA ASN A 197 1.63 -5.98 -1.09
C ASN A 197 2.84 -6.38 -1.94
N ALA A 198 3.81 -5.48 -2.13
CA ALA A 198 5.03 -5.78 -2.86
C ALA A 198 5.84 -6.91 -2.19
N LEU A 199 6.02 -6.84 -0.86
CA LEU A 199 6.71 -7.86 -0.09
C LEU A 199 5.97 -9.20 -0.10
N ALA A 200 4.63 -9.18 -0.05
CA ALA A 200 3.81 -10.38 -0.14
C ALA A 200 3.97 -11.06 -1.51
N LYS A 201 3.84 -10.29 -2.60
CA LYS A 201 3.97 -10.77 -3.98
C LYS A 201 5.39 -11.25 -4.31
N ALA A 202 6.41 -10.63 -3.70
CA ALA A 202 7.80 -11.10 -3.76
C ALA A 202 8.07 -12.35 -2.89
N GLY A 203 7.07 -12.86 -2.16
CA GLY A 203 7.19 -14.06 -1.32
C GLY A 203 7.96 -13.87 -0.02
N LEU A 204 8.21 -12.62 0.39
CA LEU A 204 9.06 -12.29 1.53
C LEU A 204 8.31 -12.19 2.85
N LEU A 205 6.98 -12.25 2.88
CA LEU A 205 6.23 -12.21 4.13
C LEU A 205 6.02 -13.61 4.75
N THR A 206 6.05 -13.66 6.08
CA THR A 206 5.71 -14.86 6.86
C THR A 206 4.86 -14.48 8.08
N ASP A 207 3.95 -15.37 8.47
CA ASP A 207 3.16 -15.24 9.72
C ASP A 207 3.87 -15.87 10.93
N SER A 208 5.05 -16.46 10.75
CA SER A 208 5.84 -17.07 11.83
C SER A 208 6.84 -16.09 12.43
N ASP A 209 6.96 -16.08 13.76
CA ASP A 209 8.02 -15.39 14.50
C ASP A 209 9.36 -16.16 14.45
N GLY A 210 9.54 -17.05 13.47
CA GLY A 210 10.66 -18.02 13.44
C GLY A 210 10.50 -19.22 14.39
N ARG A 211 9.36 -19.39 15.05
CA ARG A 211 8.98 -20.64 15.75
C ARG A 211 8.10 -21.48 14.83
N GLU A 212 8.56 -22.69 14.49
CA GLU A 212 7.83 -23.62 13.63
C GLU A 212 6.47 -23.99 14.23
N THR A 213 5.42 -23.34 13.73
CA THR A 213 4.06 -23.89 13.70
C THR A 213 3.47 -23.62 12.32
N GLY A 214 2.79 -24.62 11.76
CA GLY A 214 2.39 -24.79 10.37
C GLY A 214 2.19 -23.52 9.54
N ARG A 215 2.88 -23.50 8.39
CA ARG A 215 2.73 -22.61 7.23
C ARG A 215 1.26 -22.17 7.03
N ARG A 216 0.90 -20.99 7.54
CA ARG A 216 -0.21 -20.19 7.03
C ARG A 216 0.40 -19.22 6.02
N THR A 217 -0.01 -19.36 4.76
CA THR A 217 0.31 -18.40 3.70
C THR A 217 -0.82 -17.39 3.68
N THR A 218 -0.58 -16.19 4.24
CA THR A 218 -1.42 -15.03 3.94
C THR A 218 -1.20 -14.65 2.48
N ASN A 219 -2.01 -15.20 1.58
CA ASN A 219 -2.02 -14.80 0.17
C ASN A 219 -2.60 -13.39 0.08
N MET A 220 -1.74 -12.36 -0.05
CA MET A 220 -2.14 -11.00 -0.44
C MET A 220 -1.92 -10.79 -1.95
N ASP A 221 -2.29 -11.81 -2.73
CA ASP A 221 -2.11 -11.80 -4.18
C ASP A 221 -3.21 -10.96 -4.83
N ASN A 222 -2.89 -9.70 -5.15
CA ASN A 222 -3.73 -8.82 -5.97
C ASN A 222 -3.57 -9.20 -7.46
N SER A 223 -3.84 -10.45 -7.84
CA SER A 223 -3.45 -11.05 -9.14
C SER A 223 -4.12 -10.46 -10.39
N ILE A 224 -4.90 -9.38 -10.27
CA ILE A 224 -5.41 -8.66 -11.44
C ILE A 224 -4.36 -7.65 -11.90
N THR A 225 -3.24 -8.14 -12.41
CA THR A 225 -2.33 -7.33 -13.23
C THR A 225 -3.06 -6.98 -14.52
N THR A 226 -3.45 -5.72 -14.68
CA THR A 226 -3.86 -5.20 -15.99
C THR A 226 -2.61 -4.67 -16.66
N ASP A 227 -2.15 -5.34 -17.71
CA ASP A 227 -1.09 -4.84 -18.58
C ASP A 227 -1.54 -3.47 -19.13
N GLY A 228 -0.96 -2.40 -18.57
CA GLY A 228 -1.28 -1.03 -18.93
C GLY A 228 -2.68 -0.60 -18.51
N VAL A 229 -2.82 -0.07 -17.29
CA VAL A 229 -3.95 0.80 -16.96
C VAL A 229 -3.80 2.07 -17.79
N SER A 230 -4.39 2.03 -18.99
CA SER A 230 -4.90 3.21 -19.63
C SER A 230 -5.96 3.80 -18.70
N ASN A 231 -6.01 5.13 -18.53
CA ASN A 231 -7.14 5.85 -17.94
C ASN A 231 -8.44 5.68 -18.77
N SER A 232 -8.58 4.58 -19.50
CA SER A 232 -9.79 4.18 -20.19
C SER A 232 -10.65 3.39 -19.23
N LEU A 233 -11.92 3.76 -19.17
CA LEU A 233 -12.96 3.01 -18.46
C LEU A 233 -13.01 1.51 -18.85
N ASP A 234 -12.51 1.14 -20.04
CA ASP A 234 -12.52 -0.25 -20.53
C ASP A 234 -11.70 -1.24 -19.67
N GLY A 235 -10.82 -0.74 -18.79
CA GLY A 235 -10.07 -1.57 -17.83
C GLY A 235 -10.84 -1.95 -16.56
N PHE A 236 -12.02 -1.35 -16.34
CA PHE A 236 -12.81 -1.52 -15.14
C PHE A 236 -13.87 -2.64 -15.28
N PRO A 237 -13.91 -3.61 -14.34
CA PRO A 237 -14.74 -4.80 -14.45
C PRO A 237 -16.22 -4.45 -14.23
N GLY A 238 -17.12 -4.93 -15.09
CA GLY A 238 -18.56 -4.67 -14.93
C GLY A 238 -18.95 -3.20 -15.04
N ILE A 239 -18.09 -2.35 -15.60
CA ILE A 239 -18.39 -0.93 -15.79
C ILE A 239 -19.57 -0.73 -16.76
N GLU A 240 -19.73 -1.65 -17.72
CA GLU A 240 -20.87 -1.65 -18.66
C GLU A 240 -22.20 -1.84 -17.94
N GLU A 241 -22.23 -2.71 -16.92
CA GLU A 241 -23.42 -2.94 -16.10
C GLU A 241 -23.78 -1.67 -15.33
N LEU A 242 -22.79 -1.02 -14.72
CA LEU A 242 -22.98 0.23 -13.98
C LEU A 242 -23.57 1.36 -14.84
N ILE A 243 -23.18 1.46 -16.11
CA ILE A 243 -23.59 2.56 -17.00
C ILE A 243 -24.78 2.21 -17.92
N THR A 244 -25.39 1.03 -17.73
CA THR A 244 -26.45 0.53 -18.62
C THR A 244 -27.67 1.47 -18.66
N GLU A 245 -28.02 2.09 -17.54
CA GLU A 245 -29.17 3.01 -17.42
C GLU A 245 -28.81 4.49 -17.61
N GLY A 246 -27.57 4.80 -18.02
CA GLY A 246 -27.07 6.16 -18.21
C GLY A 246 -25.99 6.53 -17.20
N ILE A 247 -25.97 7.79 -16.76
CA ILE A 247 -24.97 8.27 -15.79
C ILE A 247 -25.41 7.81 -14.38
N PRO A 248 -24.64 6.95 -13.71
CA PRO A 248 -24.99 6.45 -12.38
C PRO A 248 -24.97 7.56 -11.33
N SER A 249 -25.76 7.36 -10.28
CA SER A 249 -25.72 8.17 -9.08
C SER A 249 -24.39 8.01 -8.34
N LEU A 250 -24.03 8.98 -7.50
CA LEU A 250 -22.82 8.87 -6.67
C LEU A 250 -22.89 7.70 -5.69
N THR A 251 -24.08 7.25 -5.30
CA THR A 251 -24.24 6.07 -4.43
C THR A 251 -23.91 4.79 -5.19
N GLU A 252 -24.40 4.62 -6.41
CA GLU A 252 -24.08 3.47 -7.26
C GLU A 252 -22.59 3.41 -7.60
N ILE A 253 -21.96 4.56 -7.89
CA ILE A 253 -20.51 4.64 -8.12
C ILE A 253 -19.74 4.24 -6.87
N ARG A 254 -20.12 4.73 -5.69
CA ARG A 254 -19.45 4.39 -4.43
C ARG A 254 -19.59 2.90 -4.09
N GLU A 255 -20.79 2.34 -4.27
CA GLU A 255 -21.03 0.90 -4.12
C GLU A 255 -20.15 0.09 -5.07
N TYR A 256 -20.08 0.50 -6.34
CA TYR A 256 -19.19 -0.10 -7.33
C TYR A 256 -17.72 -0.06 -6.90
N GLN A 257 -17.22 1.12 -6.52
CA GLN A 257 -15.84 1.31 -6.07
C GLN A 257 -15.49 0.40 -4.88
N LEU A 258 -16.33 0.41 -3.85
CA LEU A 258 -16.09 -0.38 -2.64
C LEU A 258 -16.13 -1.88 -2.94
N ARG A 259 -17.12 -2.32 -3.73
CA ARG A 259 -17.27 -3.73 -4.12
C ARG A 259 -16.05 -4.22 -4.89
N GLU A 260 -15.58 -3.47 -5.89
CA GLU A 260 -14.43 -3.84 -6.71
C GLU A 260 -13.12 -3.77 -5.92
N PHE A 261 -12.95 -2.76 -5.07
CA PHE A 261 -11.77 -2.63 -4.22
C PHE A 261 -11.65 -3.79 -3.22
N LEU A 262 -12.76 -4.25 -2.65
CA LEU A 262 -12.79 -5.43 -1.79
C LEU A 262 -12.52 -6.71 -2.60
N ALA A 263 -13.15 -6.86 -3.77
CA ALA A 263 -13.06 -8.06 -4.59
C ALA A 263 -11.65 -8.35 -5.14
N GLU A 264 -10.85 -7.32 -5.41
CA GLU A 264 -9.45 -7.47 -5.86
C GLU A 264 -8.53 -8.09 -4.79
N ARG A 265 -8.96 -8.11 -3.52
CA ARG A 265 -8.12 -8.40 -2.36
C ARG A 265 -8.48 -9.71 -1.70
N ALA A 266 -7.62 -10.71 -1.83
CA ALA A 266 -7.81 -11.99 -1.16
C ALA A 266 -7.88 -11.82 0.38
N GLU A 267 -7.11 -10.90 0.95
CA GLU A 267 -7.06 -10.63 2.40
C GLU A 267 -8.30 -9.94 2.97
N LEU A 268 -9.14 -9.35 2.12
CA LEU A 268 -10.41 -8.73 2.52
C LEU A 268 -11.64 -9.48 2.00
N ASN A 269 -11.54 -10.22 0.90
CA ASN A 269 -12.66 -10.95 0.30
C ASN A 269 -12.73 -12.43 0.71
N GLY A 270 -11.74 -12.92 1.48
CA GLY A 270 -11.76 -14.29 1.99
C GLY A 270 -12.96 -14.57 2.90
N ASP A 271 -13.36 -15.84 2.91
CA ASP A 271 -14.40 -16.39 3.80
C ASP A 271 -13.82 -16.88 5.14
N ASP A 272 -12.51 -16.78 5.35
CA ASP A 272 -11.87 -17.13 6.61
C ASP A 272 -12.04 -16.02 7.66
N GLU A 273 -11.95 -16.42 8.94
CA GLU A 273 -12.15 -15.53 10.08
C GLU A 273 -11.21 -14.31 10.05
N GLU A 274 -9.95 -14.47 9.63
CA GLU A 274 -9.00 -13.37 9.60
C GLU A 274 -9.37 -12.36 8.51
N SER A 275 -9.73 -12.83 7.31
CA SER A 275 -10.20 -11.97 6.22
C SER A 275 -11.49 -11.23 6.57
N GLU A 276 -12.44 -11.89 7.23
CA GLU A 276 -13.65 -11.23 7.74
C GLU A 276 -13.33 -10.12 8.74
N GLN A 277 -12.41 -10.37 9.67
CA GLN A 277 -11.99 -9.38 10.68
C GLN A 277 -11.20 -8.22 10.05
N ARG A 278 -10.34 -8.46 9.05
CA ARG A 278 -9.62 -7.40 8.30
C ARG A 278 -10.62 -6.54 7.53
N ARG A 279 -11.58 -7.17 6.85
CA ARG A 279 -12.69 -6.50 6.15
C ARG A 279 -13.54 -5.67 7.10
N GLY A 280 -13.86 -6.19 8.29
CA GLY A 280 -14.55 -5.46 9.35
C GLY A 280 -13.78 -4.21 9.81
N ALA A 281 -12.50 -4.35 10.14
CA ALA A 281 -11.64 -3.22 10.54
C ALA A 281 -11.57 -2.15 9.44
N PHE A 282 -11.38 -2.59 8.19
CA PHE A 282 -11.36 -1.72 7.01
C PHE A 282 -12.69 -0.96 6.85
N LEU A 283 -13.84 -1.64 6.85
CA LEU A 283 -15.15 -1.01 6.65
C LEU A 283 -15.53 -0.02 7.76
N ILE A 284 -15.16 -0.31 9.02
CA ILE A 284 -15.32 0.68 10.12
C ILE A 284 -14.50 1.94 9.80
N GLY A 285 -13.27 1.77 9.28
CA GLY A 285 -12.44 2.88 8.82
C GLY A 285 -13.05 3.63 7.64
N VAL A 286 -13.58 2.92 6.63
CA VAL A 286 -14.24 3.53 5.46
C VAL A 286 -15.40 4.42 5.89
N LEU A 287 -16.30 3.91 6.71
CA LEU A 287 -17.45 4.67 7.20
C LEU A 287 -17.01 5.89 8.01
N LEU A 288 -15.93 5.75 8.80
CA LEU A 288 -15.35 6.87 9.53
C LEU A 288 -14.84 7.98 8.59
N GLY A 289 -14.12 7.61 7.53
CA GLY A 289 -13.59 8.55 6.55
C GLY A 289 -14.70 9.25 5.75
N GLN A 290 -15.73 8.49 5.35
CA GLN A 290 -16.92 8.99 4.66
C GLN A 290 -17.67 10.01 5.52
N LEU A 291 -18.02 9.65 6.75
CA LEU A 291 -18.71 10.54 7.69
C LEU A 291 -17.86 11.75 8.05
N SER A 292 -16.53 11.61 8.17
CA SER A 292 -15.62 12.74 8.41
C SER A 292 -15.65 13.73 7.24
N THR A 293 -15.67 13.22 6.00
CA THR A 293 -15.78 14.05 4.81
C THR A 293 -17.12 14.78 4.76
N HIS A 294 -18.22 14.10 5.09
CA HIS A 294 -19.55 14.70 5.20
C HIS A 294 -19.62 15.77 6.29
N GLN A 295 -19.11 15.48 7.50
CA GLN A 295 -19.03 16.43 8.61
C GLN A 295 -18.28 17.71 8.22
N ARG A 296 -17.17 17.58 7.50
CA ARG A 296 -16.37 18.73 7.05
C ARG A 296 -17.04 19.49 5.91
N LYS A 297 -17.43 18.81 4.83
CA LYS A 297 -17.88 19.45 3.58
C LYS A 297 -19.34 19.91 3.65
N ASP A 298 -20.22 19.06 4.17
CA ASP A 298 -21.67 19.28 4.13
C ASP A 298 -22.16 19.94 5.43
N ARG A 299 -21.58 19.55 6.58
CA ARG A 299 -21.96 20.08 7.90
C ARG A 299 -21.05 21.17 8.46
N ARG A 300 -19.94 21.50 7.79
CA ARG A 300 -18.96 22.55 8.18
C ARG A 300 -18.44 22.41 9.62
N MET A 301 -18.28 21.19 10.10
CA MET A 301 -17.74 20.90 11.42
C MET A 301 -16.21 21.04 11.42
N ASN A 302 -15.67 21.80 12.38
CA ASN A 302 -14.22 21.99 12.53
C ASN A 302 -13.50 20.73 13.05
N ARG A 303 -14.20 19.88 13.82
CA ARG A 303 -13.65 18.64 14.35
C ARG A 303 -14.48 17.47 13.87
N THR A 304 -13.87 16.61 13.07
CA THR A 304 -14.49 15.42 12.47
C THR A 304 -14.16 14.15 13.25
N PHE A 305 -14.76 13.01 12.88
CA PHE A 305 -14.37 11.71 13.43
C PHE A 305 -12.91 11.37 13.19
N ALA A 306 -12.36 11.68 12.02
CA ALA A 306 -10.94 11.48 11.70
C ALA A 306 -9.99 12.34 12.54
N ASN A 307 -10.48 13.41 13.19
CA ASN A 307 -9.70 14.15 14.19
C ASN A 307 -9.82 13.53 15.60
N ARG A 308 -10.83 12.70 15.85
CA ARG A 308 -11.14 12.13 17.17
C ARG A 308 -10.59 10.72 17.34
N TYR A 309 -10.75 9.88 16.32
CA TYR A 309 -10.37 8.48 16.34
C TYR A 309 -9.20 8.27 15.40
N GLN A 310 -8.12 7.73 15.96
CA GLN A 310 -6.83 7.63 15.31
C GLN A 310 -6.41 6.18 15.30
N ALA A 311 -5.79 5.74 14.22
CA ALA A 311 -5.61 4.32 13.96
C ALA A 311 -4.60 3.69 14.91
N GLU A 312 -3.54 4.40 15.24
CA GLU A 312 -2.51 3.98 16.20
C GLU A 312 -3.01 3.93 17.65
N ASP A 313 -4.05 4.71 17.98
CA ASP A 313 -4.62 4.76 19.33
C ASP A 313 -5.76 3.76 19.53
N ILE A 314 -6.35 3.23 18.44
CA ILE A 314 -7.55 2.40 18.55
C ILE A 314 -7.23 1.07 19.26
N THR A 315 -8.01 0.76 20.29
CA THR A 315 -8.09 -0.57 20.91
C THR A 315 -9.30 -1.31 20.36
N ARG A 316 -9.35 -2.64 20.48
CA ARG A 316 -10.53 -3.44 20.07
C ARG A 316 -11.84 -2.94 20.69
N GLY A 317 -11.82 -2.60 21.98
CA GLY A 317 -12.98 -2.04 22.69
C GLY A 317 -13.37 -0.63 22.23
N GLN A 318 -12.41 0.20 21.84
CA GLN A 318 -12.72 1.48 21.20
C GLN A 318 -13.28 1.27 19.79
N LEU A 319 -12.75 0.32 19.02
CA LEU A 319 -13.20 0.04 17.67
C LEU A 319 -14.69 -0.39 17.64
N GLN A 320 -15.12 -1.24 18.58
CA GLN A 320 -16.54 -1.59 18.72
C GLN A 320 -17.42 -0.39 19.07
N LYS A 321 -16.95 0.50 19.97
CA LYS A 321 -17.67 1.73 20.32
C LYS A 321 -17.78 2.66 19.11
N VAL A 322 -16.69 2.82 18.36
CA VAL A 322 -16.64 3.62 17.14
C VAL A 322 -17.61 3.08 16.11
N MET A 323 -17.59 1.78 15.82
CA MET A 323 -18.54 1.13 14.91
C MET A 323 -20.00 1.47 15.26
N THR A 324 -20.37 1.33 16.53
CA THR A 324 -21.73 1.63 17.01
C THR A 324 -22.08 3.11 16.87
N GLU A 325 -21.15 4.02 17.21
CA GLU A 325 -21.35 5.47 17.05
C GLU A 325 -21.51 5.86 15.57
N LEU A 326 -20.70 5.29 14.67
CA LEU A 326 -20.73 5.60 13.25
C LEU A 326 -22.03 5.14 12.60
N LEU A 327 -22.48 3.91 12.84
CA LEU A 327 -23.76 3.40 12.33
C LEU A 327 -24.95 4.23 12.82
N SER A 328 -24.94 4.63 14.10
CA SER A 328 -25.97 5.52 14.63
C SER A 328 -25.94 6.89 13.95
N LYS A 329 -24.74 7.46 13.75
CA LYS A 329 -24.59 8.81 13.18
C LYS A 329 -24.90 8.86 11.69
N ASP A 330 -24.57 7.81 10.97
CA ASP A 330 -24.92 7.62 9.57
C ASP A 330 -26.44 7.70 9.36
N SER A 331 -27.21 6.98 10.19
CA SER A 331 -28.69 7.04 10.15
C SER A 331 -29.24 8.40 10.60
N ILE A 332 -28.68 9.01 11.67
CA ILE A 332 -29.11 10.34 12.11
C ILE A 332 -28.87 11.40 11.03
N TYR A 333 -27.73 11.34 10.34
CA TYR A 333 -27.36 12.32 9.32
C TYR A 333 -28.27 12.21 8.10
N GLU A 334 -28.71 11.01 7.75
CA GLU A 334 -29.71 10.80 6.68
C GLU A 334 -31.06 11.41 7.06
N ALA A 335 -31.55 11.10 8.26
CA ALA A 335 -32.85 11.58 8.73
C ALA A 335 -32.92 13.12 8.86
N GLU A 336 -31.79 13.77 9.16
CA GLU A 336 -31.71 15.24 9.29
C GLU A 336 -31.75 15.98 7.94
N HIS A 337 -31.49 15.31 6.81
CA HIS A 337 -31.32 15.97 5.52
C HIS A 337 -32.43 15.73 4.48
N GLU A 338 -33.50 14.99 4.81
CA GLU A 338 -34.55 14.56 3.85
C GLU A 338 -33.98 13.88 2.58
N TYR A 339 -32.74 13.42 2.60
CA TYR A 339 -32.16 12.61 1.53
C TYR A 339 -32.77 11.22 1.66
N SER A 340 -33.74 10.88 0.81
CA SER A 340 -34.39 9.56 0.82
C SER A 340 -33.44 8.47 0.29
N HIS A 341 -32.47 8.05 1.10
CA HIS A 341 -31.59 6.91 0.81
C HIS A 341 -31.74 5.88 1.92
N ASP A 342 -32.93 5.30 2.02
CA ASP A 342 -33.20 4.06 2.77
C ASP A 342 -32.62 4.03 4.21
N GLY A 343 -32.58 5.18 4.89
CA GLY A 343 -32.17 5.29 6.30
C GLY A 343 -30.65 5.43 6.59
N SER A 344 -29.80 5.63 5.58
CA SER A 344 -28.33 5.76 5.70
C SER A 344 -27.71 6.76 4.72
N CYS A 345 -26.70 7.54 5.13
CA CYS A 345 -25.94 8.43 4.22
C CYS A 345 -24.95 7.65 3.33
N PHE A 346 -24.50 6.50 3.82
CA PHE A 346 -23.51 5.64 3.18
C PHE A 346 -23.98 4.17 3.18
N PRO A 347 -25.12 3.86 2.53
CA PRO A 347 -25.71 2.52 2.55
C PRO A 347 -24.76 1.45 2.00
N GLU A 348 -23.89 1.83 1.05
CA GLU A 348 -22.86 0.96 0.49
C GLU A 348 -21.88 0.39 1.54
N THR A 349 -21.62 1.15 2.60
CA THR A 349 -20.67 0.77 3.66
C THR A 349 -21.40 0.25 4.89
N SER A 350 -22.48 0.92 5.30
CA SER A 350 -23.22 0.58 6.53
C SER A 350 -23.96 -0.76 6.42
N GLY A 351 -24.48 -1.09 5.24
CA GLY A 351 -25.08 -2.40 4.95
C GLY A 351 -24.08 -3.53 5.10
N ARG A 352 -22.93 -3.43 4.41
CA ARG A 352 -21.83 -4.41 4.50
C ARG A 352 -21.28 -4.58 5.92
N LEU A 353 -21.19 -3.48 6.66
CA LEU A 353 -20.72 -3.51 8.05
C LEU A 353 -21.73 -4.21 8.98
N SER A 354 -23.03 -4.07 8.69
CA SER A 354 -24.10 -4.77 9.41
C SER A 354 -24.10 -6.27 9.13
N ASP A 355 -23.78 -6.68 7.90
CA ASP A 355 -23.64 -8.09 7.52
C ASP A 355 -22.48 -8.79 8.25
N LEU A 356 -21.44 -8.03 8.64
CA LEU A 356 -20.26 -8.54 9.36
C LEU A 356 -20.42 -8.52 10.89
N ALA A 357 -21.62 -8.27 11.42
CA ALA A 357 -21.85 -8.16 12.86
C ALA A 357 -21.76 -9.49 13.62
N GLY A 358 -21.29 -10.57 13.00
CA GLY A 358 -21.17 -11.91 13.60
C GLY A 358 -20.25 -11.94 14.81
N THR A 359 -19.00 -11.52 14.66
CA THR A 359 -18.00 -11.49 15.75
C THR A 359 -17.65 -10.04 16.12
N PRO A 360 -17.90 -9.59 17.36
CA PRO A 360 -17.63 -8.20 17.74
C PRO A 360 -16.11 -7.93 17.78
N PRO A 361 -15.66 -6.68 17.53
CA PRO A 361 -14.24 -6.33 17.52
C PRO A 361 -13.44 -6.74 18.75
N THR A 362 -14.08 -6.83 19.92
CA THR A 362 -13.45 -7.26 21.18
C THR A 362 -13.03 -8.74 21.19
N GLU A 363 -13.63 -9.56 20.34
CA GLU A 363 -13.42 -11.00 20.27
C GLU A 363 -12.56 -11.42 19.07
N TRP A 364 -12.11 -10.45 18.26
CA TRP A 364 -11.26 -10.73 17.10
C TRP A 364 -9.91 -11.33 17.49
N SER A 365 -9.53 -12.37 16.74
CA SER A 365 -8.27 -13.10 16.89
C SER A 365 -7.08 -12.40 16.20
N LEU A 366 -7.35 -11.49 15.25
CA LEU A 366 -6.33 -10.64 14.62
C LEU A 366 -5.47 -9.89 15.64
N SER A 367 -4.17 -9.77 15.38
CA SER A 367 -3.28 -8.95 16.20
C SER A 367 -3.73 -7.48 16.18
N LEU A 368 -3.48 -6.75 17.28
CA LEU A 368 -3.87 -5.35 17.35
C LEU A 368 -3.23 -4.49 16.24
N PRO A 369 -1.93 -4.65 15.89
CA PRO A 369 -1.35 -3.96 14.74
C PRO A 369 -2.07 -4.24 13.41
N ASP A 370 -2.52 -5.48 13.17
CA ASP A 370 -3.26 -5.84 11.96
C ASP A 370 -4.61 -5.13 11.89
N VAL A 371 -5.35 -5.10 13.02
CA VAL A 371 -6.59 -4.34 13.15
C VAL A 371 -6.37 -2.85 12.90
N ARG A 372 -5.34 -2.27 13.53
CA ARG A 372 -5.02 -0.83 13.42
C ARG A 372 -4.64 -0.44 11.99
N PHE A 373 -3.83 -1.26 11.33
CA PHE A 373 -3.41 -1.01 9.95
C PHE A 373 -4.60 -1.04 8.98
N HIS A 374 -5.44 -2.08 9.04
CA HIS A 374 -6.62 -2.16 8.16
C HIS A 374 -7.64 -1.07 8.45
N PHE A 375 -7.81 -0.68 9.71
CA PHE A 375 -8.60 0.49 10.07
C PHE A 375 -8.00 1.78 9.48
N ALA A 376 -6.68 2.02 9.57
CA ALA A 376 -6.01 3.17 8.95
C ALA A 376 -6.19 3.22 7.42
N LEU A 377 -6.07 2.06 6.78
CA LEU A 377 -6.29 1.88 5.34
C LEU A 377 -7.73 2.24 4.96
N GLY A 378 -8.70 1.76 5.74
CA GLY A 378 -10.12 2.08 5.59
C GLY A 378 -10.40 3.57 5.75
N VAL A 379 -9.85 4.22 6.78
CA VAL A 379 -9.98 5.68 6.97
C VAL A 379 -9.42 6.43 5.76
N THR A 380 -8.25 6.01 5.27
CA THR A 380 -7.61 6.60 4.09
C THR A 380 -8.46 6.45 2.83
N TYR A 381 -9.11 5.30 2.65
CA TYR A 381 -10.03 5.02 1.55
C TYR A 381 -11.28 5.90 1.65
N GLY A 382 -11.98 5.87 2.79
CA GLY A 382 -13.21 6.63 3.01
C GLY A 382 -13.04 8.15 2.90
N LEU A 383 -11.87 8.70 3.26
CA LEU A 383 -11.56 10.12 3.10
C LEU A 383 -11.43 10.56 1.64
N GLN A 384 -11.06 9.64 0.74
CA GLN A 384 -10.88 9.92 -0.69
C GLN A 384 -12.10 9.55 -1.53
N MET A 385 -12.90 8.59 -1.05
CA MET A 385 -13.97 7.95 -1.81
C MET A 385 -14.91 8.94 -2.50
N ARG A 386 -15.30 10.03 -1.83
CA ARG A 386 -16.14 11.07 -2.45
C ARG A 386 -15.48 11.70 -3.67
N ASN A 387 -14.20 12.08 -3.58
CA ASN A 387 -13.51 12.71 -4.71
C ASN A 387 -13.34 11.72 -5.85
N GLN A 388 -12.92 10.48 -5.53
CA GLN A 388 -12.78 9.42 -6.52
C GLN A 388 -14.09 9.11 -7.24
N ALA A 389 -15.22 9.12 -6.53
CA ALA A 389 -16.53 8.93 -7.13
C ALA A 389 -16.89 10.04 -8.13
N PHE A 390 -16.47 11.28 -7.88
CA PHE A 390 -16.66 12.37 -8.86
C PHE A 390 -15.76 12.21 -10.08
N GLU A 391 -14.49 11.83 -9.91
CA GLU A 391 -13.58 11.57 -11.03
C GLU A 391 -14.11 10.45 -11.93
N LEU A 392 -14.49 9.31 -11.35
CA LEU A 392 -15.06 8.19 -12.10
C LEU A 392 -16.37 8.58 -12.80
N ARG A 393 -17.22 9.39 -12.14
CA ARG A 393 -18.44 9.91 -12.77
C ARG A 393 -18.13 10.79 -13.98
N GLY A 394 -17.12 11.66 -13.87
CA GLY A 394 -16.67 12.51 -14.98
C GLY A 394 -16.18 11.68 -16.17
N MET A 395 -15.37 10.65 -15.92
CA MET A 395 -14.93 9.72 -16.97
C MET A 395 -16.12 9.05 -17.67
N ILE A 396 -17.13 8.61 -16.90
CA ILE A 396 -18.35 7.98 -17.44
C ILE A 396 -19.13 8.97 -18.30
N GLU A 397 -19.30 10.21 -17.82
CA GLU A 397 -19.95 11.28 -18.57
C GLU A 397 -19.26 11.51 -19.91
N ASP A 398 -17.93 11.63 -19.93
CA ASP A 398 -17.15 11.82 -21.16
C ASP A 398 -17.33 10.65 -22.14
N LYS A 399 -17.26 9.39 -21.67
CA LYS A 399 -17.46 8.20 -22.53
C LYS A 399 -18.87 8.10 -23.10
N LEU A 400 -19.89 8.53 -22.36
CA LEU A 400 -21.27 8.52 -22.84
C LEU A 400 -21.55 9.65 -23.84
N VAL A 401 -20.85 10.78 -23.73
CA VAL A 401 -20.93 11.90 -24.70
C VAL A 401 -20.24 11.54 -26.02
N ASP A 402 -19.12 10.82 -25.97
CA ASP A 402 -18.33 10.46 -27.15
C ASP A 402 -18.87 9.28 -27.97
N LYS A 403 -19.92 8.57 -27.50
CA LYS A 403 -20.63 7.59 -28.33
C LYS A 403 -21.44 8.32 -29.41
N PRO A 404 -21.11 8.23 -30.72
CA PRO A 404 -21.92 8.85 -31.75
C PRO A 404 -23.33 8.27 -31.67
N LYS A 405 -24.34 9.16 -31.69
CA LYS A 405 -25.75 8.79 -31.86
C LYS A 405 -25.81 7.79 -33.02
N GLN A 406 -26.11 6.53 -32.72
CA GLN A 406 -26.50 5.60 -33.78
C GLN A 406 -27.68 6.25 -34.49
N THR A 407 -27.44 6.70 -35.72
CA THR A 407 -28.46 7.13 -36.65
C THR A 407 -29.38 5.94 -36.85
N GLY A 408 -30.49 5.95 -36.12
CA GLY A 408 -31.66 5.15 -36.44
C GLY A 408 -32.26 5.69 -37.72
N ASP A 409 -31.77 5.20 -38.85
CA ASP A 409 -32.52 5.19 -40.10
C ASP A 409 -33.20 3.82 -40.21
N ALA A 410 -34.52 3.82 -40.00
CA ALA A 410 -35.45 2.80 -40.47
C ALA A 410 -36.60 3.49 -41.20
#